data_AF-A0A7S3DMT9-F1
#
_entry.id   AF-A0A7S3DMT9-F1
#
_cell.length_a   1.000
_cell.length_b   1.000
_cell.length_c   1.000
_cell.angle_alpha   90.00
_cell.angle_beta   90.00
_cell.angle_gamma   90.00
#
_symmetry.space_group_name_H-M   'P 1'
#
loop_
_entity.id
_entity.type
_entity.pdbx_description
1 polymer ?
#
loop_
_entity_poly.entity_id
_entity_poly.type
_entity_poly.pdbx_seq_one_letter_code
_entity_poly.pdbx_strand_id
1 'polypeptide(L)'
;HGVCSDGKAGTGQCECDEGYAGALCSECGAGFFGSNCIACPSCDEHGEGWACDDGKSGTGQCRCAGWLSEASSCNACAYKLEVETCKHPAGIGQSLTLTGSVSLSSYSDNMVWTHVIGLPHPHVYYTLTSTSFETESDYDFLYVYKTSIDGTSSLVQRYSGTAGPSLSRIDAATVTIVMETDYSLSPGSFTLAYTTQCAEGYFGSACQHCPGVLDTGYACSGYGVCSDGVTGTGVCSCDA
;
A
#
# COMPACT_ATOMS: atom_id res chain seq x y z
N HIS A 1 18.41 31.70 -13.92
CA HIS A 1 17.38 32.07 -14.91
C HIS A 1 16.33 32.88 -14.18
N GLY A 2 16.64 34.14 -13.91
CA GLY A 2 15.85 34.98 -13.03
C GLY A 2 16.68 36.09 -12.39
N VAL A 3 15.99 36.95 -11.64
CA VAL A 3 16.56 38.07 -10.89
C VAL A 3 16.53 37.74 -9.40
N CYS A 4 17.67 37.79 -8.72
CA CYS A 4 17.78 37.43 -7.31
C CYS A 4 18.10 38.64 -6.43
N SER A 5 17.51 38.68 -5.23
CA SER A 5 17.89 39.63 -4.19
C SER A 5 19.23 39.22 -3.58
N ASP A 6 20.32 39.75 -4.14
CA ASP A 6 21.70 39.41 -3.83
C ASP A 6 22.42 40.47 -2.95
N GLY A 7 23.68 40.20 -2.59
CA GLY A 7 24.50 41.07 -1.74
C GLY A 7 24.35 40.83 -0.22
N LYS A 8 25.14 41.56 0.59
CA LYS A 8 25.24 41.32 2.05
C LYS A 8 23.95 41.57 2.85
N ALA A 9 23.00 42.30 2.26
CA ALA A 9 21.68 42.58 2.84
C ALA A 9 20.54 41.90 2.05
N GLY A 10 20.87 41.12 1.01
CA GLY A 10 19.90 40.41 0.19
C GLY A 10 19.25 39.27 0.97
N THR A 11 18.00 38.95 0.62
CA THR A 11 17.25 37.85 1.25
C THR A 11 17.55 36.49 0.64
N GLY A 12 18.24 36.45 -0.51
CA GLY A 12 18.48 35.23 -1.28
C GLY A 12 17.27 34.75 -2.07
N GLN A 13 16.17 35.52 -2.10
CA GLN A 13 14.97 35.17 -2.86
C GLN A 13 15.14 35.56 -4.33
N CYS A 14 14.77 34.66 -5.25
CA CYS A 14 14.82 34.86 -6.69
C CYS A 14 13.43 34.91 -7.32
N GLU A 15 13.26 35.79 -8.31
CA GLU A 15 12.14 35.83 -9.23
C GLU A 15 12.58 35.17 -10.55
N CYS A 16 11.92 34.08 -10.94
CA CYS A 16 12.36 33.23 -12.03
C CYS A 16 11.82 33.67 -13.39
N ASP A 17 12.63 33.48 -14.43
CA ASP A 17 12.21 33.64 -15.82
C ASP A 17 11.15 32.57 -16.19
N GLU A 18 10.35 32.83 -17.23
CA GLU A 18 9.32 31.89 -17.69
C GLU A 18 9.88 30.48 -17.93
N GLY A 19 9.18 29.48 -17.39
CA GLY A 19 9.56 28.07 -17.47
C GLY A 19 10.54 27.62 -16.38
N TYR A 20 11.14 28.51 -15.60
CA TYR A 20 12.04 28.17 -14.49
C TYR A 20 11.36 28.32 -13.13
N ALA A 21 11.76 27.48 -12.18
CA ALA A 21 11.19 27.43 -10.84
C ALA A 21 12.25 27.09 -9.78
N GLY A 22 11.81 27.12 -8.52
CA GLY A 22 12.63 26.85 -7.34
C GLY A 22 13.31 28.10 -6.79
N ALA A 23 13.84 28.00 -5.56
CA ALA A 23 14.45 29.13 -4.85
C ALA A 23 15.65 29.75 -5.59
N LEU A 24 16.31 28.97 -6.45
CA LEU A 24 17.46 29.38 -7.26
C LEU A 24 17.15 29.49 -8.77
N CYS A 25 15.88 29.31 -9.16
CA CYS A 25 15.47 29.31 -10.57
C CYS A 25 16.27 28.34 -11.45
N SER A 26 16.62 27.20 -10.87
CA SER A 26 17.41 26.14 -11.48
C SER A 26 16.60 24.88 -11.75
N GLU A 27 15.32 24.88 -11.43
CA GLU A 27 14.37 23.81 -11.74
C GLU A 27 13.46 24.26 -12.88
N CYS A 28 12.74 23.33 -13.49
CA CYS A 28 11.69 23.69 -14.44
C CYS A 28 10.37 23.85 -13.71
N GLY A 29 9.59 24.86 -14.09
CA GLY A 29 8.20 24.94 -13.70
C GLY A 29 7.40 23.79 -14.30
N ALA A 30 6.24 23.49 -13.72
CA ALA A 30 5.33 22.47 -14.22
C ALA A 30 5.02 22.70 -15.71
N GLY A 31 5.10 21.64 -16.52
CA GLY A 31 4.90 21.72 -17.97
C GLY A 31 6.11 22.21 -18.76
N PHE A 32 7.31 22.24 -18.16
CA PHE A 32 8.57 22.55 -18.86
C PHE A 32 9.62 21.47 -18.61
N PHE A 33 10.41 21.12 -19.62
CA PHE A 33 11.33 19.98 -19.58
C PHE A 33 12.74 20.29 -20.08
N GLY A 34 13.69 19.42 -19.68
CA GLY A 34 15.07 19.45 -20.11
C GLY A 34 15.93 20.54 -19.46
N SER A 35 17.21 20.57 -19.81
CA SER A 35 18.19 21.49 -19.20
C SER A 35 17.85 22.97 -19.38
N ASN A 36 17.13 23.31 -20.46
CA ASN A 36 16.72 24.67 -20.80
C ASN A 36 15.24 24.97 -20.47
N CYS A 37 14.52 24.07 -19.78
CA CYS A 37 13.11 24.22 -19.44
C CYS A 37 12.25 24.70 -20.61
N ILE A 38 12.16 23.86 -21.63
CA ILE A 38 11.37 24.09 -22.83
C ILE A 38 9.92 23.69 -22.54
N ALA A 39 8.94 24.44 -23.04
CA ALA A 39 7.53 24.13 -22.84
C ALA A 39 7.17 22.75 -23.42
N CYS A 40 6.42 21.97 -22.65
CA CYS A 40 5.92 20.67 -23.07
C CYS A 40 4.93 20.78 -24.24
N PRO A 41 4.95 19.82 -25.18
CA PRO A 41 3.86 19.67 -26.15
C PRO A 41 2.56 19.22 -25.45
N SER A 42 1.42 19.43 -26.11
CA SER A 42 0.13 18.87 -25.64
C SER A 42 0.12 17.35 -25.83
N CYS A 43 -0.35 16.64 -24.80
CA CYS A 43 -0.50 15.18 -24.80
C CYS A 43 -1.97 14.72 -24.91
N ASP A 44 -2.90 15.65 -25.13
CA ASP A 44 -4.35 15.40 -25.08
C ASP A 44 -4.82 14.45 -26.20
N GLU A 45 -4.07 14.37 -27.30
CA GLU A 45 -4.36 13.47 -28.43
C GLU A 45 -4.32 11.98 -28.07
N HIS A 46 -3.68 11.64 -26.95
CA HIS A 46 -3.58 10.27 -26.44
C HIS A 46 -4.71 9.89 -25.46
N GLY A 47 -5.56 10.83 -25.06
CA GLY A 47 -6.65 10.62 -24.11
C GLY A 47 -6.26 10.84 -22.64
N GLU A 48 -7.19 10.54 -21.72
CA GLU A 48 -6.97 10.74 -20.28
C GLU A 48 -5.84 9.84 -19.74
N GLY A 49 -4.99 10.39 -18.86
CA GLY A 49 -3.91 9.65 -18.20
C GLY A 49 -2.52 9.82 -18.80
N TRP A 50 -2.37 10.60 -19.87
CA TRP A 50 -1.09 10.96 -20.47
C TRP A 50 -0.58 12.32 -19.96
N ALA A 51 0.72 12.39 -19.69
CA ALA A 51 1.41 13.59 -19.25
C ALA A 51 2.77 13.72 -19.98
N CYS A 52 3.23 14.95 -20.14
CA CYS A 52 4.58 15.21 -20.61
C CYS A 52 5.59 14.78 -19.54
N ASP A 53 6.67 14.12 -19.95
CA ASP A 53 7.85 13.88 -19.12
C ASP A 53 8.59 15.21 -18.89
N ASP A 54 8.15 15.95 -17.87
CA ASP A 54 8.61 17.30 -17.53
C ASP A 54 9.72 17.32 -16.46
N GLY A 55 10.22 18.51 -16.12
CA GLY A 55 11.34 18.69 -15.20
C GLY A 55 12.72 18.70 -15.88
N LYS A 56 13.77 18.98 -15.10
CA LYS A 56 15.14 19.19 -15.62
C LYS A 56 15.74 17.97 -16.34
N SER A 57 15.35 16.77 -15.93
CA SER A 57 15.74 15.51 -16.57
C SER A 57 14.69 14.99 -17.57
N GLY A 58 13.53 15.66 -17.65
CA GLY A 58 12.44 15.27 -18.52
C GLY A 58 12.82 15.37 -20.00
N THR A 59 12.28 14.45 -20.78
CA THR A 59 12.54 14.33 -22.21
C THR A 59 11.55 15.10 -23.09
N GLY A 60 10.43 15.55 -22.51
CA GLY A 60 9.36 16.22 -23.25
C GLY A 60 8.46 15.28 -24.06
N GLN A 61 8.67 13.97 -23.93
CA GLN A 61 7.80 12.98 -24.56
C GLN A 61 6.53 12.78 -23.75
N CYS A 62 5.40 12.56 -24.44
CA CYS A 62 4.16 12.16 -23.79
C CYS A 62 4.25 10.71 -23.32
N ARG A 63 4.05 10.51 -22.03
CA ARG A 63 4.07 9.20 -21.38
C ARG A 63 2.84 9.06 -20.50
N CYS A 64 2.55 7.86 -20.03
CA CYS A 64 1.57 7.73 -18.96
C CYS A 64 2.02 8.56 -17.75
N ALA A 65 1.08 9.22 -17.08
CA ALA A 65 1.35 9.77 -15.75
C ALA A 65 1.92 8.64 -14.87
N GLY A 66 2.94 8.94 -14.05
CA GLY A 66 3.84 7.92 -13.48
C GLY A 66 3.20 6.77 -12.68
N TRP A 67 1.91 6.88 -12.36
CA TRP A 67 1.07 5.88 -11.68
C TRP A 67 0.23 4.98 -12.63
N LEU A 68 0.33 5.17 -13.95
CA LEU A 68 -0.45 4.46 -14.98
C LEU A 68 0.45 3.66 -15.92
N SER A 69 -0.07 2.54 -16.41
CA SER A 69 0.71 1.60 -17.21
C SER A 69 0.62 1.90 -18.72
N GLU A 70 1.78 2.03 -19.37
CA GLU A 70 1.88 2.13 -20.84
C GLU A 70 1.30 0.86 -21.50
N ALA A 71 1.43 -0.29 -20.84
CA ALA A 71 0.91 -1.58 -21.29
C ALA A 71 -0.63 -1.64 -21.36
N SER A 72 -1.33 -0.78 -20.62
CA SER A 72 -2.78 -0.69 -20.59
C SER A 72 -3.29 0.61 -21.22
N SER A 73 -2.52 1.24 -22.12
CA SER A 73 -2.91 2.52 -22.74
C SER A 73 -3.27 3.60 -21.71
N CYS A 74 -2.54 3.64 -20.59
CA CYS A 74 -2.74 4.57 -19.47
C CYS A 74 -4.14 4.54 -18.84
N ASN A 75 -4.91 3.44 -18.96
CA ASN A 75 -6.21 3.31 -18.31
C ASN A 75 -6.24 2.34 -17.11
N ALA A 76 -5.08 1.80 -16.72
CA ALA A 76 -4.92 0.92 -15.57
C ALA A 76 -3.60 1.23 -14.86
N CYS A 77 -3.55 0.95 -13.57
CA CYS A 77 -2.38 1.22 -12.74
C CYS A 77 -1.17 0.38 -13.21
N ALA A 78 0.00 1.03 -13.32
CA ALA A 78 1.24 0.30 -13.49
C ALA A 78 1.54 -0.47 -12.20
N TYR A 79 1.57 -1.79 -12.28
CA TYR A 79 1.86 -2.60 -11.10
C TYR A 79 3.27 -2.28 -10.56
N LYS A 80 3.35 -2.16 -9.23
CA LYS A 80 4.54 -1.91 -8.40
C LYS A 80 5.21 -0.53 -8.57
N LEU A 81 4.60 0.52 -7.99
CA LEU A 81 5.21 1.47 -7.04
C LEU A 81 4.13 2.50 -6.64
N GLU A 82 4.06 2.82 -5.34
CA GLU A 82 3.53 4.06 -4.74
C GLU A 82 2.15 4.59 -5.21
N VAL A 83 1.10 4.32 -4.42
CA VAL A 83 -0.22 4.96 -4.59
C VAL A 83 -0.30 6.21 -3.72
N GLU A 84 0.02 7.37 -4.28
CA GLU A 84 -0.40 8.67 -3.71
C GLU A 84 -1.26 9.54 -4.64
N THR A 85 -1.58 9.15 -5.88
CA THR A 85 -2.33 10.06 -6.79
C THR A 85 -3.42 9.47 -7.67
N CYS A 86 -3.78 8.18 -7.56
CA CYS A 86 -4.92 7.65 -8.34
C CYS A 86 -6.28 8.05 -7.71
N LYS A 87 -6.84 9.18 -8.15
CA LYS A 87 -8.24 9.56 -7.88
C LYS A 87 -9.14 9.00 -8.98
N HIS A 88 -9.87 7.91 -8.70
CA HIS A 88 -11.05 7.53 -9.49
C HIS A 88 -12.36 8.00 -8.83
N PRO A 89 -13.45 8.18 -9.61
CA PRO A 89 -14.68 8.80 -9.15
C PRO A 89 -15.40 7.95 -8.11
N ALA A 90 -16.05 8.63 -7.18
CA ALA A 90 -16.91 8.05 -6.16
C ALA A 90 -17.91 7.02 -6.73
N GLY A 91 -17.97 5.84 -6.12
CA GLY A 91 -19.01 4.87 -6.42
C GLY A 91 -18.84 3.52 -5.71
N ILE A 92 -19.78 3.23 -4.82
CA ILE A 92 -20.02 1.96 -4.11
C ILE A 92 -19.16 1.75 -2.86
N GLY A 93 -19.60 2.38 -1.77
CA GLY A 93 -19.33 1.88 -0.42
C GLY A 93 -20.03 0.54 -0.23
N GLN A 94 -19.29 -0.55 -0.43
CA GLN A 94 -19.62 -1.85 0.15
C GLN A 94 -18.77 -2.04 1.40
N SER A 95 -19.44 -2.38 2.51
CA SER A 95 -18.83 -2.80 3.76
C SER A 95 -17.86 -3.95 3.51
N LEU A 96 -16.55 -3.72 3.60
CA LEU A 96 -15.55 -4.76 3.34
C LEU A 96 -14.67 -4.97 4.56
N THR A 97 -15.18 -5.72 5.55
CA THR A 97 -14.28 -6.57 6.31
C THR A 97 -13.83 -7.66 5.34
N LEU A 98 -12.57 -7.64 4.92
CA LEU A 98 -12.00 -8.72 4.10
C LEU A 98 -11.78 -9.93 5.01
N THR A 99 -12.87 -10.64 5.23
CA THR A 99 -12.89 -11.94 5.85
C THR A 99 -12.63 -12.99 4.79
N GLY A 100 -11.75 -13.92 5.06
CA GLY A 100 -11.54 -15.07 4.20
C GLY A 100 -11.33 -16.33 5.02
N SER A 101 -11.37 -17.44 4.32
CA SER A 101 -11.06 -18.75 4.87
C SER A 101 -10.02 -19.41 4.00
N VAL A 102 -9.09 -20.10 4.64
CA VAL A 102 -8.13 -20.96 3.97
C VAL A 102 -8.23 -22.36 4.55
N SER A 103 -8.38 -23.35 3.69
CA SER A 103 -8.56 -24.75 4.08
C SER A 103 -7.65 -25.65 3.29
N LEU A 104 -7.05 -26.63 3.97
CA LEU A 104 -6.33 -27.72 3.36
C LEU A 104 -6.93 -29.03 3.89
N SER A 105 -7.43 -29.86 2.99
CA SER A 105 -8.08 -31.13 3.31
C SER A 105 -7.28 -32.30 2.75
N SER A 106 -7.12 -33.37 3.53
CA SER A 106 -6.44 -34.60 3.10
C SER A 106 -5.05 -34.30 2.51
N TYR A 107 -4.25 -33.52 3.24
CA TYR A 107 -2.90 -33.19 2.79
C TYR A 107 -2.03 -34.45 2.71
N SER A 108 -1.04 -34.43 1.81
CA SER A 108 -0.15 -35.56 1.55
C SER A 108 1.08 -35.53 2.44
N ASP A 109 1.76 -36.66 2.55
CA ASP A 109 3.09 -36.79 3.16
C ASP A 109 4.17 -36.09 2.33
N ASN A 110 5.26 -35.70 3.00
CA ASN A 110 6.45 -35.05 2.46
C ASN A 110 6.11 -33.81 1.61
N MET A 111 5.12 -33.05 2.09
CA MET A 111 4.56 -31.90 1.42
C MET A 111 5.01 -30.62 2.12
N VAL A 112 5.38 -29.63 1.31
CA VAL A 112 5.41 -28.24 1.75
C VAL A 112 4.31 -27.51 1.00
N TRP A 113 3.33 -27.00 1.73
CA TRP A 113 2.25 -26.19 1.18
C TRP A 113 2.34 -24.78 1.72
N THR A 114 2.10 -23.78 0.87
CA THR A 114 2.22 -22.37 1.26
C THR A 114 1.02 -21.58 0.76
N HIS A 115 0.50 -20.71 1.63
CA HIS A 115 -0.56 -19.76 1.30
C HIS A 115 -0.22 -18.39 1.88
N VAL A 116 -0.43 -17.35 1.07
CA VAL A 116 -0.13 -15.98 1.47
C VAL A 116 -1.44 -15.21 1.57
N ILE A 117 -1.70 -14.67 2.75
CA ILE A 117 -2.77 -13.71 3.01
C ILE A 117 -2.14 -12.33 2.95
N GLY A 118 -2.59 -11.51 2.02
CA GLY A 118 -2.10 -10.16 1.84
C GLY A 118 -3.16 -9.28 1.23
N LEU A 119 -3.30 -8.06 1.75
CA LEU A 119 -3.92 -6.97 1.03
C LEU A 119 -2.84 -6.07 0.44
N PRO A 120 -3.13 -5.33 -0.64
CA PRO A 120 -2.15 -4.47 -1.27
C PRO A 120 -1.89 -3.18 -0.46
N HIS A 121 -1.76 -3.20 0.88
CA HIS A 121 -1.55 -1.96 1.66
C HIS A 121 -0.70 -2.17 2.94
N PRO A 122 0.13 -1.17 3.33
CA PRO A 122 1.07 -1.26 4.45
C PRO A 122 0.46 -0.99 5.85
N HIS A 123 -0.82 -0.65 5.97
CA HIS A 123 -1.43 -0.25 7.23
C HIS A 123 -2.55 -1.19 7.65
N VAL A 124 -2.24 -2.48 7.77
CA VAL A 124 -3.20 -3.51 8.18
C VAL A 124 -2.65 -4.39 9.29
N TYR A 125 -3.55 -4.91 10.12
CA TYR A 125 -3.27 -6.08 10.95
C TYR A 125 -4.25 -7.20 10.63
N TYR A 126 -3.81 -8.42 10.88
CA TYR A 126 -4.56 -9.63 10.61
C TYR A 126 -4.99 -10.29 11.91
N THR A 127 -6.18 -10.87 11.90
CA THR A 127 -6.60 -11.89 12.87
C THR A 127 -6.57 -13.24 12.18
N LEU A 128 -6.18 -14.31 12.87
CA LEU A 128 -6.17 -15.66 12.33
C LEU A 128 -6.68 -16.64 13.38
N THR A 129 -7.74 -17.38 13.09
CA THR A 129 -8.34 -18.34 14.01
C THR A 129 -8.70 -19.62 13.29
N SER A 130 -8.34 -20.77 13.84
CA SER A 130 -8.78 -22.07 13.32
C SER A 130 -10.26 -22.29 13.60
N THR A 131 -11.03 -22.61 12.56
CA THR A 131 -12.39 -23.16 12.69
C THR A 131 -12.37 -24.68 12.80
N SER A 132 -11.38 -25.33 12.19
CA SER A 132 -11.00 -26.74 12.40
C SER A 132 -9.49 -26.87 12.27
N PHE A 133 -8.87 -27.74 13.06
CA PHE A 133 -7.42 -27.94 13.01
C PHE A 133 -7.07 -29.34 13.52
N GLU A 134 -6.63 -30.19 12.61
CA GLU A 134 -6.17 -31.54 12.89
C GLU A 134 -4.90 -31.78 12.07
N THR A 135 -3.76 -31.87 12.76
CA THR A 135 -2.49 -32.31 12.18
C THR A 135 -1.88 -33.46 12.99
N GLU A 136 -0.87 -34.14 12.45
CA GLU A 136 -0.11 -35.11 13.23
C GLU A 136 0.70 -34.42 14.33
N SER A 137 0.41 -34.76 15.58
CA SER A 137 1.01 -34.11 16.75
C SER A 137 2.51 -34.33 16.80
N ASP A 138 3.27 -33.24 16.79
CA ASP A 138 4.73 -33.16 16.86
C ASP A 138 5.50 -33.74 15.66
N TYR A 139 4.81 -34.05 14.57
CA TYR A 139 5.41 -34.51 13.30
C TYR A 139 5.06 -33.59 12.14
N ASP A 140 3.79 -33.20 12.04
CA ASP A 140 3.29 -32.24 11.07
C ASP A 140 3.17 -30.85 11.70
N PHE A 141 3.63 -29.84 10.97
CA PHE A 141 3.70 -28.48 11.51
C PHE A 141 3.06 -27.45 10.57
N LEU A 142 2.17 -26.64 11.14
CA LEU A 142 1.70 -25.42 10.52
C LEU A 142 2.43 -24.21 11.11
N TYR A 143 3.14 -23.48 10.27
CA TYR A 143 3.85 -22.27 10.60
C TYR A 143 3.07 -21.05 10.12
N VAL A 144 3.03 -20.02 10.96
CA VAL A 144 2.50 -18.70 10.61
C VAL A 144 3.67 -17.73 10.64
N TYR A 145 4.00 -17.15 9.50
CA TYR A 145 4.99 -16.09 9.35
C TYR A 145 4.31 -14.75 9.11
N LYS A 146 4.96 -13.68 9.55
CA LYS A 146 4.61 -12.31 9.17
C LYS A 146 5.74 -11.71 8.34
N THR A 147 5.37 -10.98 7.30
CA THR A 147 6.28 -10.10 6.56
C THR A 147 5.91 -8.67 6.88
N SER A 148 6.83 -7.93 7.46
CA SER A 148 6.68 -6.50 7.74
C SER A 148 6.74 -5.67 6.45
N ILE A 149 6.36 -4.39 6.55
CA ILE A 149 6.33 -3.45 5.42
C ILE A 149 7.73 -3.24 4.81
N ASP A 150 8.77 -3.29 5.65
CA ASP A 150 10.18 -3.23 5.25
C ASP A 150 10.67 -4.50 4.52
N GLY A 151 9.79 -5.49 4.32
CA GLY A 151 10.11 -6.77 3.70
C GLY A 151 10.71 -7.79 4.67
N THR A 152 10.90 -7.45 5.95
CA THR A 152 11.47 -8.37 6.94
C THR A 152 10.46 -9.46 7.28
N SER A 153 10.84 -10.73 7.11
CA SER A 153 10.01 -11.89 7.46
C SER A 153 10.44 -12.50 8.80
N SER A 154 9.46 -12.88 9.63
CA SER A 154 9.69 -13.51 10.94
C SER A 154 8.59 -14.52 11.27
N LEU A 155 8.95 -15.57 12.01
CA LEU A 155 7.99 -16.55 12.51
C LEU A 155 7.13 -15.92 13.60
N VAL A 156 5.81 -16.00 13.46
CA VAL A 156 4.85 -15.64 14.51
C VAL A 156 4.71 -16.80 15.48
N GLN A 157 4.28 -17.96 14.96
CA GLN A 157 4.06 -19.15 15.78
C GLN A 157 4.02 -20.43 14.93
N ARG A 158 4.30 -21.56 15.58
CA ARG A 158 4.18 -22.92 15.04
C ARG A 158 3.09 -23.69 15.79
N TYR A 159 2.33 -24.49 15.06
CA TYR A 159 1.21 -25.29 15.55
C TYR A 159 1.34 -26.75 15.11
N SER A 160 0.79 -27.66 15.90
CA SER A 160 0.72 -29.08 15.61
C SER A 160 -0.38 -29.75 16.47
N GLY A 161 -0.83 -30.94 16.08
CA GLY A 161 -1.91 -31.67 16.74
C GLY A 161 -3.27 -31.00 16.49
N THR A 162 -4.04 -30.78 17.55
CA THR A 162 -5.41 -30.26 17.47
C THR A 162 -5.56 -28.81 17.96
N ALA A 163 -4.50 -28.24 18.52
CA ALA A 163 -4.48 -26.87 19.01
C ALA A 163 -4.02 -25.91 17.90
N GLY A 164 -4.99 -25.38 17.15
CA GLY A 164 -4.74 -24.45 16.04
C GLY A 164 -4.54 -22.99 16.45
N PRO A 165 -4.32 -22.08 15.47
CA PRO A 165 -4.16 -20.65 15.70
C PRO A 165 -5.37 -19.98 16.36
N SER A 166 -5.12 -19.06 17.29
CA SER A 166 -6.08 -18.08 17.83
C SER A 166 -5.39 -16.73 18.03
N LEU A 167 -4.87 -16.18 16.93
CA LEU A 167 -4.10 -14.95 16.91
C LEU A 167 -5.03 -13.75 16.69
N SER A 168 -5.14 -12.91 17.71
CA SER A 168 -6.02 -11.72 17.70
C SER A 168 -5.41 -10.50 17.01
N ARG A 169 -4.07 -10.46 16.83
CA ARG A 169 -3.39 -9.35 16.16
C ARG A 169 -2.04 -9.78 15.60
N ILE A 170 -1.88 -9.61 14.29
CA ILE A 170 -0.61 -9.80 13.57
C ILE A 170 -0.36 -8.53 12.75
N ASP A 171 0.53 -7.66 13.23
CA ASP A 171 1.01 -6.51 12.47
C ASP A 171 1.94 -7.00 11.36
N ALA A 172 1.47 -6.94 10.13
CA ALA A 172 2.20 -7.43 8.97
C ALA A 172 1.71 -6.74 7.70
N ALA A 173 2.56 -6.64 6.69
CA ALA A 173 2.11 -6.41 5.33
C ALA A 173 1.44 -7.68 4.77
N THR A 174 2.04 -8.85 5.02
CA THR A 174 1.46 -10.15 4.62
C THR A 174 1.63 -11.21 5.72
N VAL A 175 0.69 -12.14 5.78
CA VAL A 175 0.74 -13.34 6.62
C VAL A 175 0.93 -14.55 5.72
N THR A 176 2.00 -15.31 5.95
CA THR A 176 2.30 -16.53 5.18
C THR A 176 2.05 -17.74 6.07
N ILE A 177 1.19 -18.63 5.61
CA ILE A 177 0.90 -19.91 6.24
C ILE A 177 1.68 -20.97 5.48
N VAL A 178 2.49 -21.74 6.20
CA VAL A 178 3.27 -22.85 5.64
C VAL A 178 2.89 -24.12 6.39
N MET A 179 2.49 -25.15 5.66
CA MET A 179 2.29 -26.49 6.20
C MET A 179 3.46 -27.36 5.73
N GLU A 180 4.11 -28.03 6.66
CA GLU A 180 5.16 -29.01 6.39
C GLU A 180 4.74 -30.36 7.00
N THR A 181 4.78 -31.41 6.19
CA THR A 181 4.43 -32.78 6.61
C THR A 181 5.65 -33.69 6.53
N ASP A 182 5.62 -34.74 7.36
CA ASP A 182 6.70 -35.72 7.43
C ASP A 182 6.55 -36.84 6.36
N TYR A 183 7.36 -37.90 6.41
CA TYR A 183 7.34 -39.00 5.42
C TYR A 183 6.27 -40.09 5.69
N SER A 184 5.33 -39.86 6.60
CA SER A 184 4.41 -40.90 7.10
C SER A 184 2.93 -40.60 6.80
N LEU A 185 2.08 -41.63 6.88
CA LEU A 185 0.67 -41.57 6.48
C LEU A 185 -0.17 -40.80 7.50
N SER A 186 -0.41 -39.52 7.25
CA SER A 186 -1.23 -38.65 8.10
C SER A 186 -2.21 -37.79 7.30
N PRO A 187 -3.43 -38.27 7.00
CA PRO A 187 -4.46 -37.41 6.43
C PRO A 187 -5.03 -36.50 7.52
N GLY A 188 -4.46 -35.30 7.66
CA GLY A 188 -5.01 -34.22 8.47
C GLY A 188 -5.83 -33.22 7.67
N SER A 189 -6.46 -32.28 8.36
CA SER A 189 -7.13 -31.16 7.72
C SER A 189 -7.24 -29.96 8.64
N PHE A 190 -7.19 -28.77 8.06
CA PHE A 190 -7.45 -27.56 8.81
C PHE A 190 -8.24 -26.57 7.97
N THR A 191 -9.00 -25.72 8.66
CA THR A 191 -9.63 -24.52 8.11
C THR A 191 -9.34 -23.37 9.06
N LEU A 192 -8.75 -22.30 8.52
CA LEU A 192 -8.44 -21.07 9.24
C LEU A 192 -9.30 -19.95 8.67
N ALA A 193 -9.94 -19.19 9.55
CA ALA A 193 -10.61 -17.95 9.22
C ALA A 193 -9.67 -16.78 9.53
N TYR A 194 -9.64 -15.78 8.65
CA TYR A 194 -8.89 -14.56 8.87
C TYR A 194 -9.74 -13.32 8.63
N THR A 195 -9.38 -12.22 9.29
CA THR A 195 -9.92 -10.89 9.01
C THR A 195 -8.76 -9.92 8.86
N THR A 196 -8.95 -8.91 8.01
CA THR A 196 -7.99 -7.82 7.83
C THR A 196 -8.60 -6.51 8.32
N GLN A 197 -7.84 -5.72 9.06
CA GLN A 197 -8.29 -4.45 9.62
C GLN A 197 -7.27 -3.36 9.34
N CYS A 198 -7.72 -2.12 9.11
CA CYS A 198 -6.81 -0.98 8.96
C CYS A 198 -6.17 -0.63 10.31
N ALA A 199 -4.94 -0.13 10.26
CA ALA A 199 -4.31 0.49 11.41
C ALA A 199 -5.08 1.76 11.83
N GLU A 200 -4.90 2.18 13.07
CA GLU A 200 -5.49 3.41 13.60
C GLU A 200 -5.12 4.62 12.73
N GLY A 201 -6.11 5.48 12.44
CA GLY A 201 -5.91 6.63 11.57
C GLY A 201 -5.90 6.29 10.06
N TYR A 202 -6.31 5.08 9.67
CA TYR A 202 -6.50 4.69 8.28
C TYR A 202 -7.91 4.14 8.07
N PHE A 203 -8.54 4.45 6.93
CA PHE A 203 -9.95 4.19 6.66
C PHE A 203 -10.23 3.60 5.29
N GLY A 204 -11.39 2.95 5.16
CA GLY A 204 -11.91 2.42 3.89
C GLY A 204 -11.26 1.11 3.46
N SER A 205 -11.78 0.53 2.37
CA SER A 205 -11.31 -0.79 1.85
C SER A 205 -9.87 -0.78 1.33
N ALA A 206 -9.33 0.41 1.04
CA ALA A 206 -7.94 0.62 0.66
C ALA A 206 -7.05 1.09 1.83
N CYS A 207 -7.59 1.20 3.06
CA CYS A 207 -6.89 1.76 4.22
C CYS A 207 -6.14 3.06 3.89
N GLN A 208 -6.88 4.06 3.39
CA GLN A 208 -6.37 5.39 3.11
C GLN A 208 -6.12 6.15 4.41
N HIS A 209 -5.12 7.01 4.45
CA HIS A 209 -4.82 7.81 5.64
C HIS A 209 -5.96 8.79 5.94
N CYS A 210 -6.33 8.90 7.21
CA CYS A 210 -7.20 9.97 7.68
C CYS A 210 -6.55 11.35 7.42
N PRO A 211 -7.34 12.41 7.21
CA PRO A 211 -6.81 13.77 7.06
C PRO A 211 -5.82 14.13 8.18
N GLY A 212 -4.69 14.76 7.83
CA GLY A 212 -3.68 15.25 8.80
C GLY A 212 -2.66 14.21 9.29
N VAL A 213 -2.85 12.91 9.03
CA VAL A 213 -1.90 11.86 9.46
C VAL A 213 -0.53 12.05 8.79
N LEU A 214 -0.50 12.37 7.49
CA LEU A 214 0.75 12.58 6.76
C LEU A 214 1.46 13.89 7.16
N ASP A 215 0.69 14.92 7.50
CA ASP A 215 1.23 16.25 7.79
C ASP A 215 1.71 16.40 9.25
N THR A 216 0.96 15.82 10.20
CA THR A 216 1.15 16.04 11.64
C THR A 216 1.45 14.78 12.42
N GLY A 217 1.28 13.59 11.82
CA GLY A 217 1.32 12.31 12.52
C GLY A 217 0.03 11.96 13.26
N TYR A 218 -0.99 12.83 13.25
CA TYR A 218 -2.26 12.64 13.96
C TYR A 218 -3.46 12.68 13.02
N ALA A 219 -4.39 11.74 13.20
CA ALA A 219 -5.68 11.77 12.51
C ALA A 219 -6.45 13.06 12.85
N CYS A 220 -7.11 13.63 11.84
CA CYS A 220 -7.81 14.91 11.94
C CYS A 220 -6.93 16.06 12.45
N SER A 221 -5.62 15.99 12.18
CA SER A 221 -4.60 16.91 12.69
C SER A 221 -4.57 17.03 14.23
N GLY A 222 -5.15 16.06 14.94
CA GLY A 222 -5.28 16.08 16.40
C GLY A 222 -6.44 16.93 16.94
N TYR A 223 -7.34 17.44 16.10
CA TYR A 223 -8.48 18.28 16.49
C TYR A 223 -9.84 17.57 16.38
N GLY A 224 -9.83 16.25 16.33
CA GLY A 224 -11.06 15.47 16.25
C GLY A 224 -10.81 13.99 16.08
N VAL A 225 -11.92 13.25 15.96
CA VAL A 225 -11.93 11.80 15.78
C VAL A 225 -12.20 11.46 14.32
N CYS A 226 -11.34 10.64 13.73
CA CYS A 226 -11.55 10.14 12.38
C CYS A 226 -12.51 8.96 12.36
N SER A 227 -13.41 8.90 11.38
CA SER A 227 -14.12 7.68 11.00
C SER A 227 -13.13 6.72 10.31
N ASP A 228 -12.35 6.00 11.11
CA ASP A 228 -11.29 5.09 10.65
C ASP A 228 -11.74 3.61 10.62
N GLY A 229 -10.82 2.71 10.26
CA GLY A 229 -11.08 1.29 10.03
C GLY A 229 -11.55 0.96 8.61
N VAL A 230 -11.66 -0.34 8.31
CA VAL A 230 -12.02 -0.82 6.95
C VAL A 230 -13.43 -0.39 6.49
N THR A 231 -14.30 -0.04 7.43
CA THR A 231 -15.64 0.53 7.18
C THR A 231 -15.68 2.05 7.36
N GLY A 232 -14.58 2.64 7.79
CA GLY A 232 -14.42 4.06 8.02
C GLY A 232 -14.53 4.87 6.73
N THR A 233 -15.04 6.09 6.85
CA THR A 233 -15.23 7.02 5.73
C THR A 233 -14.13 8.07 5.63
N GLY A 234 -13.26 8.17 6.63
CA GLY A 234 -12.23 9.19 6.72
C GLY A 234 -12.74 10.56 7.14
N VAL A 235 -14.05 10.69 7.39
CA VAL A 235 -14.66 11.93 7.87
C VAL A 235 -14.17 12.21 9.29
N CYS A 236 -13.67 13.42 9.50
CA CYS A 236 -13.29 13.92 10.80
C CYS A 236 -14.48 14.55 11.52
N SER A 237 -14.76 14.09 12.73
CA SER A 237 -15.65 14.76 13.67
C SER A 237 -14.82 15.61 14.61
N CYS A 238 -14.94 16.94 14.50
CA CYS A 238 -14.20 17.86 15.37
C CYS A 238 -14.70 17.79 16.82
N ASP A 239 -13.79 17.95 17.76
CA ASP A 239 -14.15 18.18 19.16
C ASP A 239 -14.75 19.59 19.32
N ALA A 240 -15.79 19.71 20.16
CA ALA A 240 -16.53 20.95 20.37
C ALA A 240 -15.79 21.96 21.26
#